data_AF-A0A3D0NBW3-F1
#
_entry.id   AF-A0A3D0NBW3-F1
#
_cell.length_a   1.000
_cell.length_b   1.000
_cell.length_c   1.000
_cell.angle_alpha   90.00
_cell.angle_beta   90.00
_cell.angle_gamma   90.00
#
_symmetry.space_group_name_H-M   'P 1'
#
loop_
_entity.id
_entity.type
_entity.pdbx_description
1 polymer ?
#
loop_
_entity_poly.entity_id
_entity_poly.type
_entity_poly.pdbx_seq_one_letter_code
_entity_poly.pdbx_strand_id
1 'polypeptide(L)' 'MNRLVLALLLVMPSFASAEELPNVVIIFTDDQGYSDVGCFGAEGFETPHLDRMASEGMKFTDFYVAQASCGASRAAL' A
#
# COMPACT_ATOMS: atom_id res chain seq x y z
N MET A 1 -44.91 -24.77 -20.17
CA MET A 1 -44.56 -23.49 -19.49
C MET A 1 -43.36 -23.62 -18.56
N ASN A 2 -43.22 -24.68 -17.74
CA ASN A 2 -42.07 -24.82 -16.82
C ASN A 2 -40.68 -24.96 -17.49
N ARG A 3 -40.57 -25.56 -18.68
CA ARG A 3 -39.26 -25.75 -19.35
C ARG A 3 -38.70 -24.45 -19.93
N LEU A 4 -39.56 -23.50 -20.32
CA LEU A 4 -39.14 -22.20 -20.86
C LEU A 4 -38.59 -21.29 -19.75
N VAL A 5 -39.23 -21.30 -18.57
CA VAL A 5 -38.77 -20.55 -17.39
C VAL A 5 -37.43 -21.07 -16.89
N LEU A 6 -37.23 -22.39 -16.90
CA LEU A 6 -35.95 -23.02 -16.52
C LEU A 6 -34.83 -22.67 -17.50
N ALA A 7 -35.13 -22.63 -18.80
CA ALA A 7 -34.18 -22.20 -19.82
C ALA A 7 -33.82 -20.70 -19.70
N LEU A 8 -34.76 -19.85 -19.29
CA LEU A 8 -34.53 -18.42 -19.11
C LEU A 8 -33.65 -18.10 -17.89
N LEU A 9 -33.74 -18.90 -16.82
CA LEU A 9 -32.89 -18.77 -15.62
C LEU A 9 -31.44 -19.19 -15.87
N LEU A 10 -31.19 -20.12 -16.80
CA LEU A 10 -29.86 -20.61 -17.16
C LEU A 10 -29.05 -19.65 -18.05
N VAL A 11 -29.69 -18.62 -18.61
CA VAL A 11 -29.06 -17.66 -19.55
C VAL A 11 -28.87 -16.28 -18.90
N MET A 12 -29.12 -16.13 -17.60
CA MET A 12 -28.81 -14.87 -16.93
C MET A 12 -27.28 -14.65 -16.92
N PRO A 13 -26.77 -13.58 -17.55
CA PRO A 13 -25.36 -13.28 -17.51
C PRO A 13 -25.00 -12.91 -16.07
N SER A 14 -24.05 -13.62 -15.48
CA SER A 14 -23.35 -13.15 -14.29
C SER A 14 -22.61 -11.87 -14.67
N PHE A 15 -23.12 -10.72 -14.24
CA PHE A 15 -22.35 -9.50 -14.19
C PHE A 15 -21.29 -9.68 -13.11
N ALA A 16 -20.13 -10.19 -13.50
CA ALA A 16 -18.94 -10.11 -12.66
C ALA A 16 -18.64 -8.61 -12.50
N SER A 17 -18.85 -8.08 -11.30
CA SER A 17 -18.32 -6.77 -10.95
C SER A 17 -16.80 -6.87 -11.11
N ALA A 18 -16.22 -6.04 -11.98
CA ALA A 18 -14.78 -5.91 -12.04
C ALA A 18 -14.31 -5.57 -10.62
N GLU A 19 -13.44 -6.39 -10.05
CA GLU A 19 -12.92 -6.15 -8.71
C GLU A 19 -12.13 -4.83 -8.77
N GLU A 20 -12.58 -3.83 -8.03
CA GLU A 20 -11.89 -2.54 -7.97
C GLU A 20 -10.54 -2.78 -7.28
N LEU A 21 -9.47 -2.65 -8.06
CA LEU A 21 -8.12 -2.76 -7.53
C LEU A 21 -7.81 -1.55 -6.64
N PRO A 22 -7.07 -1.73 -5.55
CA PRO A 22 -6.65 -0.60 -4.73
C PRO A 22 -5.68 0.30 -5.51
N ASN A 23 -5.73 1.60 -5.23
CA ASN A 23 -4.68 2.50 -5.66
C ASN A 23 -3.44 2.29 -4.77
N VAL A 24 -2.27 2.11 -5.39
CA VAL A 24 -1.00 1.95 -4.68
C VAL A 24 -0.19 3.23 -4.86
N VAL A 25 0.14 3.89 -3.75
CA VAL A 25 0.98 5.10 -3.72
C VAL A 25 2.27 4.77 -2.98
N ILE A 26 3.41 4.96 -3.64
CA ILE A 26 4.74 4.80 -3.05
C ILE A 26 5.28 6.19 -2.71
N ILE A 27 5.46 6.47 -1.42
CA ILE A 27 6.14 7.67 -0.93
C ILE A 27 7.58 7.26 -0.63
N PHE A 28 8.54 7.78 -1.39
CA PHE A 28 9.95 7.48 -1.21
C PHE A 28 10.75 8.76 -0.93
N THR A 29 11.23 8.89 0.30
CA THR A 29 11.97 10.05 0.79
C THR A 29 13.44 9.96 0.41
N ASP A 30 14.10 11.11 0.21
CA ASP A 30 15.54 11.17 -0.08
C ASP A 30 16.32 11.44 1.21
N ASP A 31 17.41 10.70 1.42
CA ASP A 31 18.33 10.83 2.56
C ASP A 31 17.69 10.86 3.97
N GLN A 32 16.53 10.22 4.14
CA GLN A 32 15.88 10.12 5.45
C GLN A 32 16.57 9.08 6.34
N GLY A 33 17.09 9.53 7.49
CA GLY A 33 17.64 8.67 8.53
C GLY A 33 16.58 7.91 9.31
N TYR A 34 16.99 6.81 9.96
CA TYR A 34 16.07 5.97 10.74
C TYR A 34 15.34 6.75 11.84
N SER A 35 16.05 7.62 12.56
CA SER A 35 15.49 8.43 13.65
C SER A 35 14.95 9.79 13.20
N ASP A 36 14.65 9.97 11.91
CA ASP A 36 14.06 11.21 11.39
C ASP A 36 12.52 11.21 11.36
N VAL A 37 11.88 10.18 11.92
CA VAL A 37 10.41 10.10 12.07
C VAL A 37 10.06 9.88 13.55
N GLY A 38 9.02 10.55 14.04
CA GLY A 38 8.57 10.48 15.43
C GLY A 38 8.39 9.04 15.92
N CYS A 39 7.75 8.18 15.12
CA CYS A 39 7.54 6.78 15.46
C CYS A 39 8.81 5.91 15.51
N PHE A 40 9.97 6.48 15.14
CA PHE A 40 11.33 5.90 15.27
C PHE A 40 12.26 6.72 16.19
N GLY A 41 11.73 7.72 16.91
CA GLY A 41 12.46 8.46 17.93
C GLY A 41 13.05 9.79 17.49
N ALA A 42 12.46 10.47 16.49
CA ALA A 42 12.86 11.83 16.16
C ALA A 42 12.70 12.79 17.34
N GLU A 43 13.68 13.69 17.49
CA GLU A 43 13.70 14.74 18.51
C GLU A 43 13.75 16.12 17.85
N GLY A 44 13.03 17.10 18.41
CA GLY A 44 13.07 18.50 17.98
C GLY A 44 12.08 18.89 16.86
N PHE A 45 11.35 17.95 16.28
CA PHE A 45 10.30 18.19 15.29
C PHE A 45 9.24 17.09 15.30
N GLU A 46 8.11 17.34 14.66
CA GLU A 46 6.96 16.43 14.61
C GLU A 46 6.71 15.90 13.20
N THR A 47 6.28 14.65 13.10
CA THR A 47 5.90 14.00 11.83
C THR A 47 4.49 13.41 11.88
N PRO A 48 3.46 14.19 12.27
CA PRO A 48 2.17 13.66 12.72
C PRO A 48 1.45 12.81 11.66
N HIS A 49 1.65 13.09 10.38
CA HIS A 49 1.08 12.30 9.29
C HIS A 49 1.79 10.95 9.10
N LEU A 50 3.12 10.90 9.22
CA LEU A 50 3.87 9.64 9.17
C LEU A 50 3.59 8.79 10.41
N ASP A 51 3.50 9.43 11.57
CA ASP A 51 3.18 8.76 12.84
C ASP A 51 1.78 8.16 12.82
N ARG A 52 0.80 8.89 12.27
CA ARG A 52 -0.55 8.37 12.04
C ARG A 52 -0.54 7.16 11.09
N MET A 53 0.16 7.25 9.96
CA MET A 53 0.29 6.12 9.02
C MET A 53 0.91 4.88 9.68
N ALA A 54 1.93 5.05 10.52
CA ALA A 54 2.53 3.95 11.27
C ALA A 54 1.56 3.33 12.30
N SER A 55 0.68 4.15 12.91
CA SER A 55 -0.32 3.68 13.89
C SER A 55 -1.54 2.99 13.25
N GLU A 56 -1.95 3.42 12.06
CA GLU A 56 -3.06 2.85 11.30
C GLU A 56 -2.64 1.63 10.45
N GLY A 57 -1.33 1.44 10.26
CA GLY A 57 -0.76 0.44 9.38
C GLY A 57 0.28 -0.45 10.04
N MET A 58 1.32 -0.80 9.27
CA MET A 58 2.44 -1.63 9.71
C MET A 58 3.73 -0.81 9.72
N LYS A 59 4.53 -0.97 10.78
CA LYS A 59 5.84 -0.35 10.92
C LYS A 59 6.93 -1.41 10.85
N PHE A 60 7.88 -1.23 9.94
CA PHE A 60 9.07 -2.08 9.84
C PHE A 60 10.21 -1.46 10.65
N THR A 61 10.76 -2.19 11.62
CA THR A 61 11.92 -1.75 12.42
C THR A 61 13.26 -2.13 11.80
N ASP A 62 13.24 -3.07 10.86
CA ASP A 62 14.42 -3.66 10.23
C ASP A 62 14.26 -3.65 8.70
N PHE A 63 14.18 -2.45 8.13
CA PHE A 63 14.13 -2.23 6.69
C PHE A 63 15.49 -1.73 6.18
N TYR A 64 16.19 -2.58 5.43
CA TYR A 64 17.50 -2.26 4.87
C TYR A 64 17.40 -1.95 3.38
N VAL A 65 18.03 -0.85 2.96
CA VAL A 65 18.22 -0.55 1.53
C VAL A 65 19.27 -1.46 0.92
N ALA A 66 19.14 -1.75 -0.38
CA ALA A 66 20.09 -2.61 -1.08
C ALA A 66 21.52 -2.04 -1.13
N GLN A 67 21.66 -0.70 -1.17
CA GLN A 67 22.96 -0.02 -1.18
C GLN A 67 22.84 1.38 -0.57
N ALA A 68 23.84 1.81 0.18
CA ALA A 68 23.94 3.16 0.75
C ALA A 68 24.33 4.23 -0.30
N SER A 69 23.64 4.26 -1.45
CA SER A 69 23.62 5.45 -2.32
C SER A 69 22.26 5.57 -2.97
N CYS A 70 21.82 6.82 -3.13
CA CYS A 70 20.45 7.12 -3.53
C CYS A 70 20.13 6.54 -4.93
N GLY A 71 21.09 6.56 -5.86
CA GLY A 71 20.91 6.03 -7.21
C GLY A 71 20.73 4.51 -7.25
N ALA A 72 21.65 3.76 -6.63
CA ALA A 72 21.56 2.30 -6.62
C ALA A 72 20.41 1.78 -5.73
N SER A 73 20.12 2.47 -4.62
CA SER A 73 18.97 2.16 -3.77
C SER A 73 17.65 2.37 -4.51
N ARG A 74 17.50 3.49 -5.25
CA ARG A 74 16.32 3.77 -6.07
C ARG A 74 16.14 2.73 -7.18
N ALA A 75 17.23 2.32 -7.82
CA ALA A 75 17.19 1.33 -8.90
C ALA A 75 16.82 -0.09 -8.42
N ALA A 76 16.94 -0.38 -7.13
CA ALA A 76 16.59 -1.66 -6.54
C ALA A 76 15.12 -1.74 -6.07
N LEU A 77 14.40 -0.61 -6.04
CA LEU A 77 12.97 -0.51 -5.75
C LEU A 77 12.14 -0.85 -7.00
#